data_AF-A0A2W6AYN6-F1
#
_entry.id   AF-A0A2W6AYN6-F1
#
_cell.length_a   1.000
_cell.length_b   1.000
_cell.length_c   1.000
_cell.angle_alpha   90.00
_cell.angle_beta   90.00
_cell.angle_gamma   90.00
#
_symmetry.space_group_name_H-M   'P 1'
#
loop_
_entity.id
_entity.type
_entity.pdbx_description
1 polymer ?
#
loop_
_entity_poly.entity_id
_entity_poly.type
_entity_poly.pdbx_seq_one_letter_code
_entity_poly.pdbx_strand_id
1 'polypeptide(L)'
;MKRLPTISVLAIAILLNSLSANPAAANSYLIPHSSYLSAATDQFAAPAIGRVWQAADGAVGHGASHSWVWGPGAFLTTYEPASTPSGNHLVQYFDKGRLEVNDPHADPTAPWYVTSGLLVKEMVSGQLQTADGYEQRAPAAIPVAGDDGPSYAAFASLTAPTSDRSGAPLSQQISNDGRVQNILRPPDDSITAAHFDAASGHNIASPFWQLAAAGDPLFAPNWLYVLGHPITEPYWASVSINGKPARVLVQLFERRVLTYNPANPAPFQVEFANLGRAYYQWRYRSPLAHEEKPPADYTSYDVAASIHANRSV
;
A
#
# COMPACT_ATOMS: atom_id res chain seq x y z
N MET A 1 76.87 36.63 -1.97
CA MET A 1 76.99 37.06 -3.38
C MET A 1 77.14 35.85 -4.26
N LYS A 2 76.33 35.82 -5.33
CA LYS A 2 76.47 35.13 -6.61
C LYS A 2 76.82 33.63 -6.68
N ARG A 3 75.97 33.00 -7.49
CA ARG A 3 75.87 31.61 -7.95
C ARG A 3 76.89 31.27 -9.05
N LEU A 4 77.28 29.98 -9.08
CA LEU A 4 77.46 29.04 -10.23
C LEU A 4 78.45 29.42 -11.37
N PRO A 5 79.01 28.45 -12.14
CA PRO A 5 78.33 27.32 -12.82
C PRO A 5 79.08 25.97 -12.71
N THR A 6 78.63 24.83 -13.27
CA THR A 6 78.96 24.38 -14.64
C THR A 6 78.09 23.14 -15.04
N ILE A 7 77.40 23.23 -16.19
CA ILE A 7 77.24 22.28 -17.35
C ILE A 7 76.92 20.79 -17.06
N SER A 8 75.69 20.34 -17.33
CA SER A 8 75.19 19.54 -18.49
C SER A 8 75.84 18.15 -18.74
N VAL A 9 75.03 17.09 -18.71
CA VAL A 9 74.60 16.26 -19.88
C VAL A 9 73.97 14.94 -19.37
N LEU A 10 72.73 14.73 -19.80
CA LEU A 10 72.01 13.49 -20.15
C LEU A 10 72.54 12.11 -19.65
N ALA A 11 71.71 11.40 -18.88
CA ALA A 11 71.64 9.94 -18.90
C ALA A 11 70.23 9.46 -18.51
N ILE A 12 69.66 8.63 -19.39
CA ILE A 12 68.39 7.91 -19.22
C ILE A 12 68.58 6.86 -18.12
N ALA A 13 67.75 6.89 -17.09
CA ALA A 13 67.61 5.81 -16.12
C ALA A 13 66.12 5.49 -15.95
N ILE A 14 65.77 4.24 -16.28
CA ILE A 14 64.49 3.60 -15.98
C ILE A 14 64.42 3.42 -14.47
N LEU A 15 63.43 4.04 -13.81
CA LEU A 15 63.03 3.70 -12.45
C LEU A 15 61.51 3.52 -12.40
N LEU A 16 61.09 2.30 -12.06
CA LEU A 16 59.76 2.04 -11.55
C LEU A 16 59.58 2.81 -10.24
N ASN A 17 58.65 3.77 -10.22
CA ASN A 17 58.07 4.28 -8.99
C ASN A 17 56.61 3.86 -8.93
N SER A 18 56.31 2.99 -7.98
CA SER A 18 54.97 2.68 -7.50
C SER A 18 54.32 3.97 -6.96
N LEU A 19 53.40 4.55 -7.74
CA LEU A 19 52.45 5.54 -7.25
C LEU A 19 51.31 4.81 -6.53
N SER A 20 51.18 5.05 -5.24
CA SER A 20 49.95 4.88 -4.48
C SER A 20 48.89 5.84 -5.04
N ALA A 21 48.08 5.34 -5.98
CA ALA A 21 46.90 6.03 -6.46
C ALA A 21 45.74 5.79 -5.49
N ASN A 22 45.29 6.87 -4.86
CA ASN A 22 43.98 6.95 -4.20
C ASN A 22 42.93 7.21 -5.29
N PRO A 23 41.94 6.33 -5.55
CA PRO A 23 40.87 6.65 -6.48
C PRO A 23 39.60 6.99 -5.70
N ALA A 24 39.46 8.25 -5.30
CA ALA A 24 38.14 8.85 -5.12
C ALA A 24 37.72 9.45 -6.48
N ALA A 25 37.36 8.57 -7.42
CA ALA A 25 36.75 8.99 -8.69
C ALA A 25 35.27 9.28 -8.44
N ALA A 26 34.90 10.56 -8.57
CA ALA A 26 33.52 11.00 -8.65
C ALA A 26 32.90 10.45 -9.95
N ASN A 27 32.20 9.33 -9.85
CA ASN A 27 31.37 8.84 -10.94
C ASN A 27 30.05 9.63 -10.98
N SER A 28 30.01 10.58 -11.92
CA SER A 28 28.76 11.15 -12.42
C SER A 28 28.05 10.07 -13.25
N TYR A 29 27.13 9.32 -12.65
CA TYR A 29 26.27 8.41 -13.41
C TYR A 29 25.08 9.20 -13.95
N LEU A 30 25.18 9.58 -15.23
CA LEU A 30 24.01 9.73 -16.09
C LEU A 30 23.33 8.36 -16.13
N ILE A 31 22.27 8.17 -15.33
CA ILE A 31 21.49 6.94 -15.38
C ILE A 31 20.57 7.02 -16.62
N PRO A 32 20.63 6.02 -17.52
CA PRO A 32 19.72 5.95 -18.66
C PRO A 32 18.29 5.77 -18.15
N HIS A 33 17.36 6.55 -18.72
CA HIS A 33 15.94 6.39 -18.50
C HIS A 33 15.50 5.07 -19.13
N SER A 34 15.58 3.98 -18.37
CA SER A 34 15.07 2.68 -18.80
C SER A 34 13.55 2.71 -18.73
N SER A 35 12.95 2.62 -19.90
CA SER A 35 11.53 2.55 -20.17
C SER A 35 10.92 1.25 -19.63
N TYR A 36 9.93 1.37 -18.72
CA TYR A 36 9.02 0.28 -18.33
C TYR A 36 8.00 -0.11 -19.42
N LEU A 37 8.19 0.38 -20.65
CA LEU A 37 7.28 0.18 -21.77
C LEU A 37 7.48 -1.22 -22.38
N SER A 38 6.89 -2.26 -21.76
CA SER A 38 6.33 -3.40 -22.52
C SER A 38 5.50 -4.40 -21.71
N ALA A 39 5.46 -4.38 -20.36
CA ALA A 39 4.88 -5.50 -19.60
C ALA A 39 3.47 -5.26 -19.02
N ALA A 40 2.98 -4.02 -18.95
CA ALA A 40 1.76 -3.71 -18.21
C ALA A 40 0.47 -4.26 -18.85
N THR A 41 0.41 -4.47 -20.17
CA THR A 41 -0.82 -4.93 -20.83
C THR A 41 -1.04 -6.45 -20.79
N ASP A 42 0.01 -7.26 -20.59
CA ASP A 42 -0.09 -8.73 -20.52
C ASP A 42 -0.24 -9.28 -19.08
N GLN A 43 -0.21 -8.41 -18.06
CA GLN A 43 -0.34 -8.81 -16.65
C GLN A 43 -1.75 -8.75 -16.08
N PHE A 44 -2.69 -8.07 -16.72
CA PHE A 44 -4.06 -7.96 -16.20
C PHE A 44 -4.94 -9.09 -16.68
N ALA A 45 -5.65 -9.72 -15.75
CA ALA A 45 -6.50 -10.87 -16.04
C ALA A 45 -7.71 -10.50 -16.93
N ALA A 46 -8.06 -9.22 -17.01
CA ALA A 46 -9.06 -8.69 -17.92
C ALA A 46 -8.73 -7.22 -18.29
N PRO A 47 -9.05 -6.76 -19.52
CA PRO A 47 -8.83 -5.35 -19.92
C PRO A 47 -9.52 -4.34 -19.00
N ALA A 48 -10.68 -4.69 -18.43
CA ALA A 48 -11.39 -3.81 -17.49
C ALA A 48 -10.63 -3.62 -16.17
N ILE A 49 -9.99 -4.68 -15.66
CA ILE A 49 -9.13 -4.61 -14.47
C ILE A 49 -7.95 -3.68 -14.74
N GLY A 50 -7.30 -3.84 -15.91
CA GLY A 50 -6.20 -2.97 -16.32
C GLY A 50 -6.58 -1.50 -16.40
N ARG A 51 -7.80 -1.17 -16.86
CA ARG A 51 -8.29 0.23 -16.86
C ARG A 51 -8.43 0.80 -15.45
N VAL A 52 -8.98 0.04 -14.52
CA VAL A 52 -9.14 0.50 -13.11
C VAL A 52 -7.78 0.70 -12.45
N TRP A 53 -6.85 -0.23 -12.65
CA TRP A 53 -5.49 -0.10 -12.15
C TRP A 53 -4.79 1.12 -12.76
N GLN A 54 -4.85 1.29 -14.08
CA GLN A 54 -4.19 2.39 -14.79
C GLN A 54 -4.71 3.76 -14.35
N ALA A 55 -6.00 3.89 -14.04
CA ALA A 55 -6.60 5.14 -13.61
C ALA A 55 -6.07 5.63 -12.25
N ALA A 56 -5.73 4.71 -11.35
CA ALA A 56 -5.21 5.04 -10.02
C ALA A 56 -3.68 5.01 -9.96
N ASP A 57 -3.07 3.93 -10.44
CA ASP A 57 -1.67 3.61 -10.19
C ASP A 57 -0.77 3.80 -11.43
N GLY A 58 -1.37 3.99 -12.61
CA GLY A 58 -0.63 4.17 -13.85
C GLY A 58 0.36 5.33 -13.82
N ALA A 59 0.02 6.44 -13.14
CA ALA A 59 0.91 7.60 -13.00
C ALA A 59 1.97 7.43 -11.91
N VAL A 60 1.76 6.58 -10.90
CA VAL A 60 2.72 6.32 -9.81
C VAL A 60 3.97 5.65 -10.36
N GLY A 61 3.80 4.67 -11.25
CA GLY A 61 4.89 4.03 -11.98
C GLY A 61 5.70 5.00 -12.87
N HIS A 62 5.22 6.23 -13.04
CA HIS A 62 5.86 7.30 -13.80
C HIS A 62 6.29 8.50 -12.93
N GLY A 63 6.32 8.35 -11.60
CA GLY A 63 6.84 9.34 -10.66
C GLY A 63 5.81 10.31 -10.08
N ALA A 64 4.52 9.98 -10.10
CA ALA A 64 3.51 10.77 -9.41
C ALA A 64 3.80 10.89 -7.90
N SER A 65 3.36 12.01 -7.31
CA SER A 65 3.59 12.35 -5.90
C SER A 65 2.47 11.85 -4.98
N HIS A 66 2.06 10.58 -5.11
CA HIS A 66 1.13 9.95 -4.16
C HIS A 66 1.44 8.45 -4.02
N SER A 67 0.95 7.86 -2.93
CA SER A 67 1.08 6.44 -2.63
C SER A 67 0.27 5.55 -3.58
N TRP A 68 0.67 4.28 -3.74
CA TRP A 68 -0.08 3.27 -4.51
C TRP A 68 -1.46 2.99 -3.88
N VAL A 69 -2.48 2.80 -4.72
CA VAL A 69 -3.84 2.40 -4.35
C VAL A 69 -4.02 0.88 -4.40
N TRP A 70 -3.54 0.24 -5.47
CA TRP A 70 -3.63 -1.20 -5.69
C TRP A 70 -2.26 -1.86 -5.46
N GLY A 71 -1.20 -1.25 -5.99
CA GLY A 71 0.18 -1.72 -5.87
C GLY A 71 0.89 -1.83 -7.23
N PRO A 72 2.21 -2.03 -7.23
CA PRO A 72 3.04 -1.98 -8.44
C PRO A 72 2.76 -3.11 -9.45
N GLY A 73 2.09 -4.18 -9.03
CA GLY A 73 1.72 -5.29 -9.91
C GLY A 73 0.84 -6.32 -9.21
N ALA A 74 0.26 -7.22 -10.01
CA ALA A 74 -0.51 -8.34 -9.50
C ALA A 74 0.42 -9.48 -9.06
N PHE A 75 0.11 -10.15 -7.94
CA PHE A 75 0.85 -11.32 -7.47
C PHE A 75 0.08 -12.63 -7.64
N LEU A 76 -1.23 -12.58 -7.86
CA LEU A 76 -2.06 -13.76 -8.09
C LEU A 76 -3.28 -13.43 -8.95
N THR A 77 -3.60 -14.32 -9.87
CA THR A 77 -4.89 -14.35 -10.57
C THR A 77 -5.55 -15.70 -10.29
N THR A 78 -6.82 -15.69 -9.93
CA THR A 78 -7.58 -16.89 -9.60
C THR A 78 -9.07 -16.72 -9.91
N TYR A 79 -9.82 -17.80 -9.77
CA TYR A 79 -11.28 -17.78 -9.74
C TYR A 79 -11.75 -18.17 -8.34
N GLU A 80 -12.69 -17.39 -7.80
CA GLU A 80 -13.30 -17.67 -6.49
C GLU A 80 -14.79 -17.97 -6.64
N PRO A 81 -15.38 -18.84 -5.79
CA PRO A 81 -16.81 -19.12 -5.83
C PRO A 81 -17.64 -17.87 -5.62
N ALA A 82 -18.61 -17.65 -6.50
CA ALA A 82 -19.49 -16.48 -6.47
C ALA A 82 -20.93 -16.87 -6.82
N SER A 83 -21.89 -16.08 -6.33
CA SER A 83 -23.32 -16.27 -6.61
C SER A 83 -23.68 -15.76 -8.01
N THR A 84 -23.04 -16.34 -9.02
CA THR A 84 -23.12 -15.94 -10.43
C THR A 84 -23.52 -17.16 -11.27
N PRO A 85 -24.07 -16.97 -12.50
CA PRO A 85 -24.42 -18.10 -13.36
C PRO A 85 -23.24 -19.04 -13.67
N SER A 86 -22.01 -18.53 -13.69
CA SER A 86 -20.77 -19.31 -13.87
C SER A 86 -20.29 -20.02 -12.60
N GLY A 87 -20.90 -19.75 -11.44
CA GLY A 87 -20.52 -20.28 -10.12
C GLY A 87 -19.19 -19.73 -9.57
N ASN A 88 -18.48 -18.90 -10.33
CA ASN A 88 -17.23 -18.28 -9.95
C ASN A 88 -17.09 -16.88 -10.56
N HIS A 89 -16.28 -16.04 -9.93
CA HIS A 89 -15.84 -14.76 -10.46
C HIS A 89 -14.31 -14.69 -10.64
N LEU A 90 -13.86 -13.87 -11.58
CA LEU A 90 -12.42 -13.65 -11.81
C LEU A 90 -11.88 -12.69 -10.75
N VAL A 91 -10.76 -13.04 -10.12
CA VAL A 91 -10.12 -12.21 -9.09
C VAL A 91 -8.64 -12.05 -9.39
N GLN A 92 -8.14 -10.83 -9.32
CA GLN A 92 -6.72 -10.49 -9.42
C GLN A 92 -6.27 -9.73 -8.17
N TYR A 93 -5.27 -10.28 -7.48
CA TYR A 93 -4.72 -9.75 -6.25
C TYR A 93 -3.50 -8.87 -6.50
N PHE A 94 -3.44 -7.78 -5.74
CA PHE A 94 -2.35 -6.81 -5.68
C PHE A 94 -1.95 -6.60 -4.22
N ASP A 95 -0.81 -5.97 -3.94
CA ASP A 95 -0.34 -5.79 -2.56
C ASP A 95 -1.37 -5.13 -1.64
N LYS A 96 -2.07 -4.11 -2.14
CA LYS A 96 -2.97 -3.24 -1.36
C LYS A 96 -4.46 -3.57 -1.53
N GLY A 97 -4.79 -4.64 -2.25
CA GLY A 97 -6.16 -5.12 -2.38
C GLY A 97 -6.34 -6.17 -3.48
N ARG A 98 -7.54 -6.23 -4.04
CA ARG A 98 -7.83 -7.04 -5.22
C ARG A 98 -8.81 -6.31 -6.14
N LEU A 99 -8.83 -6.70 -7.39
CA LEU A 99 -9.84 -6.33 -8.38
C LEU A 99 -10.53 -7.60 -8.88
N GLU A 100 -11.85 -7.57 -9.02
CA GLU A 100 -12.64 -8.74 -9.39
C GLU A 100 -13.73 -8.39 -10.41
N VAL A 101 -14.04 -9.33 -11.30
CA VAL A 101 -15.14 -9.24 -12.27
C VAL A 101 -16.19 -10.28 -11.88
N ASN A 102 -17.27 -9.81 -11.27
CA ASN A 102 -18.33 -10.68 -10.75
C ASN A 102 -19.09 -11.42 -11.86
N ASP A 103 -19.50 -10.69 -12.90
CA ASP A 103 -20.19 -11.27 -14.05
C ASP A 103 -19.49 -10.82 -15.35
N PRO A 104 -18.75 -11.72 -16.04
CA PRO A 104 -18.06 -11.37 -17.28
C PRO A 104 -19.01 -11.07 -18.46
N HIS A 105 -20.31 -11.37 -18.31
CA HIS A 105 -21.35 -11.08 -19.31
C HIS A 105 -22.09 -9.76 -19.05
N ALA A 106 -21.84 -9.10 -17.91
CA ALA A 106 -22.39 -7.78 -17.62
C ALA A 106 -21.75 -6.69 -18.50
N ASP A 107 -22.33 -5.49 -18.50
CA ASP A 107 -21.80 -4.34 -19.25
C ASP A 107 -20.39 -3.94 -18.73
N PRO A 108 -19.33 -4.09 -19.54
CA PRO A 108 -17.95 -3.82 -19.13
C PRO A 108 -17.63 -2.33 -18.94
N THR A 109 -18.59 -1.45 -19.23
CA THR A 109 -18.51 0.00 -19.02
C THR A 109 -19.22 0.45 -17.74
N ALA A 110 -20.00 -0.42 -17.11
CA ALA A 110 -20.68 -0.11 -15.87
C ALA A 110 -19.66 0.22 -14.75
N PRO A 111 -19.92 1.25 -13.92
CA PRO A 111 -18.97 1.67 -12.88
C PRO A 111 -18.61 0.58 -11.86
N TRP A 112 -19.47 -0.43 -11.68
CA TRP A 112 -19.29 -1.55 -10.75
C TRP A 112 -19.03 -2.88 -11.46
N TYR A 113 -18.67 -2.86 -12.76
CA TYR A 113 -18.31 -4.07 -13.49
C TYR A 113 -17.06 -4.73 -12.89
N VAL A 114 -16.06 -3.91 -12.54
CA VAL A 114 -14.94 -4.31 -11.70
C VAL A 114 -15.24 -3.86 -10.28
N THR A 115 -15.05 -4.75 -9.30
CA THR A 115 -15.17 -4.43 -7.88
C THR A 115 -13.88 -4.80 -7.15
N SER A 116 -13.85 -4.60 -5.83
CA SER A 116 -12.65 -4.81 -5.01
C SER A 116 -12.94 -5.57 -3.72
N GLY A 117 -14.10 -6.25 -3.65
CA GLY A 117 -14.65 -6.95 -2.50
C GLY A 117 -14.88 -6.08 -1.25
N LEU A 118 -15.45 -6.67 -0.21
CA LEU A 118 -15.59 -6.06 1.13
C LEU A 118 -14.51 -6.60 2.08
N LEU A 119 -13.26 -6.63 1.60
CA LEU A 119 -12.15 -7.38 2.20
C LEU A 119 -11.94 -7.10 3.69
N VAL A 120 -12.00 -5.82 4.07
CA VAL A 120 -11.80 -5.41 5.46
C VAL A 120 -13.02 -5.82 6.30
N LYS A 121 -14.24 -5.58 5.80
CA LYS A 121 -15.47 -6.00 6.48
C LYS A 121 -15.48 -7.49 6.77
N GLU A 122 -15.08 -8.31 5.80
CA GLU A 122 -14.99 -9.76 5.96
C GLU A 122 -13.92 -10.17 6.98
N MET A 123 -12.72 -9.57 6.94
CA MET A 123 -11.67 -9.87 7.90
C MET A 123 -11.98 -9.41 9.33
N VAL A 124 -12.70 -8.31 9.49
CA VAL A 124 -13.11 -7.79 10.81
C VAL A 124 -14.25 -8.62 11.40
N SER A 125 -15.24 -8.98 10.58
CA SER A 125 -16.40 -9.77 11.02
C SER A 125 -16.13 -11.28 11.09
N GLY A 126 -15.13 -11.75 10.37
CA GLY A 126 -14.91 -13.17 10.12
C GLY A 126 -15.88 -13.78 9.11
N GLN A 127 -16.74 -12.99 8.45
CA GLN A 127 -17.75 -13.50 7.51
C GLN A 127 -17.20 -13.51 6.10
N LEU A 128 -16.61 -14.63 5.68
CA LEU A 128 -16.09 -14.80 4.33
C LEU A 128 -17.24 -14.99 3.35
N GLN A 129 -17.34 -14.14 2.32
CA GLN A 129 -18.36 -14.34 1.28
C GLN A 129 -18.04 -15.57 0.42
N THR A 130 -19.06 -16.40 0.20
CA THR A 130 -19.05 -17.57 -0.69
C THR A 130 -20.18 -17.49 -1.70
N ALA A 131 -20.26 -18.45 -2.64
CA ALA A 131 -21.32 -18.48 -3.64
C ALA A 131 -22.75 -18.57 -3.04
N ASP A 132 -22.88 -19.22 -1.89
CA ASP A 132 -24.17 -19.54 -1.27
C ASP A 132 -24.45 -18.73 0.02
N GLY A 133 -23.63 -17.71 0.31
CA GLY A 133 -23.79 -16.87 1.50
C GLY A 133 -22.46 -16.54 2.16
N TYR A 134 -22.31 -16.93 3.43
CA TYR A 134 -21.14 -16.63 4.24
C TYR A 134 -20.60 -17.86 4.98
N GLU A 135 -19.28 -18.04 4.95
CA GLU A 135 -18.56 -18.95 5.85
C GLU A 135 -18.08 -18.15 7.07
N GLN A 136 -18.49 -18.56 8.28
CA GLN A 136 -17.99 -17.95 9.51
C GLN A 136 -16.58 -18.44 9.83
N ARG A 137 -15.67 -17.49 10.03
CA ARG A 137 -14.30 -17.70 10.49
C ARG A 137 -14.00 -16.82 11.70
N ALA A 138 -12.83 -17.03 12.29
CA ALA A 138 -12.29 -16.05 13.23
C ALA A 138 -11.94 -14.75 12.47
N PRO A 139 -12.20 -13.58 13.06
CA PRO A 139 -11.63 -12.32 12.58
C PRO A 139 -10.11 -12.43 12.40
N ALA A 140 -9.55 -11.69 11.43
CA ALA A 140 -8.16 -11.84 11.05
C ALA A 140 -7.21 -11.34 12.14
N ALA A 141 -6.40 -12.24 12.70
CA ALA A 141 -5.32 -11.93 13.64
C ALA A 141 -4.05 -11.44 12.93
N ILE A 142 -4.22 -10.60 11.90
CA ILE A 142 -3.14 -10.00 11.10
C ILE A 142 -3.12 -8.49 11.42
N PRO A 143 -1.95 -7.87 11.70
CA PRO A 143 -1.86 -6.42 11.89
C PRO A 143 -2.48 -5.64 10.73
N VAL A 144 -3.25 -4.60 11.03
CA VAL A 144 -3.85 -3.75 9.99
C VAL A 144 -2.82 -2.86 9.30
N ALA A 145 -1.72 -2.57 9.98
CA ALA A 145 -0.62 -1.73 9.51
C ALA A 145 0.69 -2.20 10.15
N GLY A 146 1.78 -2.10 9.39
CA GLY A 146 3.10 -2.55 9.86
C GLY A 146 3.25 -4.07 9.97
N ASP A 147 4.36 -4.47 10.55
CA ASP A 147 4.74 -5.86 10.86
C ASP A 147 4.14 -6.35 12.18
N ASP A 148 3.84 -5.42 13.09
CA ASP A 148 3.23 -5.67 14.40
C ASP A 148 2.35 -4.47 14.78
N GLY A 149 1.26 -4.73 15.50
CA GLY A 149 0.27 -3.74 15.90
C GLY A 149 -1.14 -4.33 16.06
N PRO A 150 -2.16 -3.48 16.28
CA PRO A 150 -3.56 -3.91 16.34
C PRO A 150 -3.99 -4.64 15.07
N SER A 151 -4.59 -5.82 15.25
CA SER A 151 -5.06 -6.66 14.14
C SER A 151 -6.50 -6.33 13.74
N TYR A 152 -6.96 -6.80 12.58
CA TYR A 152 -8.39 -6.68 12.21
C TYR A 152 -9.32 -7.24 13.30
N ALA A 153 -8.91 -8.32 13.98
CA ALA A 153 -9.63 -8.88 15.12
C ALA A 153 -9.74 -7.91 16.31
N ALA A 154 -8.72 -7.08 16.56
CA ALA A 154 -8.76 -6.05 17.60
C ALA A 154 -9.79 -4.95 17.31
N PHE A 155 -10.12 -4.70 16.05
CA PHE A 155 -11.14 -3.74 15.63
C PHE A 155 -12.56 -4.33 15.58
N ALA A 156 -12.74 -5.65 15.71
CA ALA A 156 -14.04 -6.30 15.58
C ALA A 156 -15.11 -5.77 16.54
N SER A 157 -14.70 -5.37 17.75
CA SER A 157 -15.57 -4.78 18.77
C SER A 157 -15.81 -3.28 18.61
N LEU A 158 -15.18 -2.62 17.62
CA LEU A 158 -15.19 -1.17 17.42
C LEU A 158 -16.00 -0.72 16.20
N THR A 159 -16.90 -1.58 15.73
CA THR A 159 -17.71 -1.39 14.51
C THR A 159 -19.12 -0.86 14.76
N ALA A 160 -19.44 -0.54 16.02
CA ALA A 160 -20.74 0.03 16.37
C ALA A 160 -20.84 1.49 15.87
N PRO A 161 -21.96 1.88 15.26
CA PRO A 161 -22.20 3.27 14.86
C PRO A 161 -22.04 4.26 16.02
N THR A 162 -21.56 5.45 15.70
CA THR A 162 -21.32 6.56 16.63
C THR A 162 -22.10 7.80 16.23
N SER A 163 -21.98 8.87 17.02
CA SER A 163 -22.54 10.18 16.68
C SER A 163 -21.58 10.99 15.81
N ASP A 164 -22.15 11.92 15.03
CA ASP A 164 -21.38 12.96 14.36
C ASP A 164 -20.59 13.78 15.38
N ARG A 165 -19.26 13.82 15.18
CA ARG A 165 -18.31 14.61 15.97
C ARG A 165 -17.42 15.46 15.06
N SER A 166 -17.94 15.91 13.92
CA SER A 166 -17.23 16.77 12.99
C SER A 166 -16.58 17.97 13.70
N GLY A 167 -15.31 18.21 13.43
CA GLY A 167 -14.46 19.21 14.07
C GLY A 167 -13.82 18.78 15.40
N ALA A 168 -14.22 17.64 15.98
CA ALA A 168 -13.61 17.16 17.23
C ALA A 168 -12.18 16.63 16.99
N PRO A 169 -11.26 16.83 17.95
CA PRO A 169 -9.89 16.31 17.86
C PRO A 169 -9.88 14.78 17.93
N LEU A 170 -8.95 14.16 17.20
CA LEU A 170 -8.77 12.71 17.20
C LEU A 170 -7.65 12.31 18.16
N SER A 171 -8.02 12.08 19.42
CA SER A 171 -7.10 11.78 20.52
C SER A 171 -7.32 10.39 21.13
N GLN A 172 -7.88 9.45 20.39
CA GLN A 172 -8.08 8.06 20.84
C GLN A 172 -7.02 7.15 20.25
N GLN A 173 -6.50 6.24 21.06
CA GLN A 173 -5.53 5.22 20.66
C GLN A 173 -6.07 3.83 20.97
N ILE A 174 -5.91 2.91 20.02
CA ILE A 174 -6.20 1.48 20.17
C ILE A 174 -4.92 0.71 20.54
N SER A 175 -5.02 -0.27 21.43
CA SER A 175 -3.97 -1.25 21.74
C SER A 175 -4.16 -2.58 21.00
N ASN A 176 -3.14 -3.45 21.01
CA ASN A 176 -3.16 -4.72 20.28
C ASN A 176 -4.29 -5.68 20.71
N ASP A 177 -4.83 -5.50 21.90
CA ASP A 177 -5.96 -6.25 22.47
C ASP A 177 -7.33 -5.60 22.21
N GLY A 178 -7.39 -4.54 21.40
CA GLY A 178 -8.63 -3.85 21.04
C GLY A 178 -9.16 -2.86 22.07
N ARG A 179 -8.40 -2.55 23.13
CA ARG A 179 -8.80 -1.50 24.08
C ARG A 179 -8.52 -0.12 23.51
N VAL A 180 -9.47 0.79 23.71
CA VAL A 180 -9.37 2.19 23.30
C VAL A 180 -9.16 3.07 24.53
N GLN A 181 -8.19 3.98 24.45
CA GLN A 181 -7.93 4.98 25.49
C GLN A 181 -7.70 6.36 24.89
N ASN A 182 -8.02 7.41 25.65
CA ASN A 182 -7.64 8.76 25.28
C ASN A 182 -6.15 8.98 25.51
N ILE A 183 -5.50 9.70 24.62
CA ILE A 183 -4.10 10.12 24.71
C ILE A 183 -4.01 11.64 24.79
N LEU A 184 -3.16 12.13 25.69
CA LEU A 184 -2.99 13.58 25.92
C LEU A 184 -2.17 14.26 24.81
N ARG A 185 -1.33 13.50 24.11
CA ARG A 185 -0.41 13.98 23.08
C ARG A 185 -0.47 13.05 21.87
N PRO A 186 -1.44 13.25 20.96
CA PRO A 186 -1.42 12.57 19.67
C PRO A 186 -0.16 12.97 18.89
N PRO A 187 0.36 12.11 18.00
CA PRO A 187 1.48 12.45 17.12
C PRO A 187 1.25 13.69 16.27
N ASP A 188 0.00 13.99 15.93
CA ASP A 188 -0.44 15.23 15.30
C ASP A 188 -1.76 15.66 15.94
N ASP A 189 -1.77 16.84 16.58
CA ASP A 189 -2.92 17.40 17.29
C ASP A 189 -3.82 18.28 16.42
N SER A 190 -3.45 18.50 15.15
CA SER A 190 -4.27 19.22 14.18
C SER A 190 -5.35 18.34 13.52
N ILE A 191 -5.25 17.01 13.69
CA ILE A 191 -6.14 16.04 13.05
C ILE A 191 -7.49 15.98 13.78
N THR A 192 -8.56 16.14 13.00
CA THR A 192 -9.94 16.16 13.47
C THR A 192 -10.82 15.16 12.72
N ALA A 193 -12.01 14.88 13.24
CA ALA A 193 -13.08 14.26 12.46
C ALA A 193 -13.58 15.28 11.42
N ALA A 194 -13.38 15.02 10.12
CA ALA A 194 -13.69 15.98 9.07
C ALA A 194 -15.01 15.72 8.35
N HIS A 195 -15.50 14.49 8.38
CA HIS A 195 -16.74 14.10 7.73
C HIS A 195 -17.44 13.01 8.52
N PHE A 196 -18.76 13.06 8.61
CA PHE A 196 -19.57 12.00 9.20
C PHE A 196 -20.36 11.28 8.10
N ASP A 197 -20.08 9.99 7.92
CA ASP A 197 -20.86 9.14 7.03
C ASP A 197 -22.11 8.66 7.74
N ALA A 198 -23.26 9.28 7.43
CA ALA A 198 -24.53 8.94 8.06
C ALA A 198 -25.01 7.51 7.74
N ALA A 199 -24.52 6.90 6.65
CA ALA A 199 -24.91 5.54 6.26
C ALA A 199 -24.32 4.48 7.18
N SER A 200 -23.06 4.61 7.60
CA SER A 200 -22.45 3.70 8.58
C SER A 200 -22.44 4.23 10.02
N GLY A 201 -22.66 5.53 10.20
CA GLY A 201 -22.58 6.20 11.50
C GLY A 201 -21.14 6.37 11.98
N HIS A 202 -20.19 6.58 11.08
CA HIS A 202 -18.78 6.74 11.44
C HIS A 202 -18.18 8.05 10.92
N ASN A 203 -17.25 8.60 11.70
CA ASN A 203 -16.53 9.81 11.32
C ASN A 203 -15.24 9.44 10.58
N ILE A 204 -14.87 10.24 9.58
CA ILE A 204 -13.65 10.09 8.78
C ILE A 204 -12.63 11.14 9.22
N ALA A 205 -11.38 10.72 9.44
CA ALA A 205 -10.31 11.64 9.82
C ALA A 205 -9.99 12.65 8.71
N SER A 206 -9.59 13.86 9.10
CA SER A 206 -9.23 14.94 8.17
C SER A 206 -8.24 14.57 7.06
N PRO A 207 -7.11 13.87 7.30
CA PRO A 207 -6.20 13.52 6.22
C PRO A 207 -6.82 12.52 5.22
N PHE A 208 -7.67 11.61 5.71
CA PHE A 208 -8.35 10.63 4.86
C PHE A 208 -9.47 11.27 4.04
N TRP A 209 -10.23 12.16 4.66
CA TRP A 209 -11.28 12.89 3.95
C TRP A 209 -10.71 13.86 2.92
N GLN A 210 -9.60 14.53 3.22
CA GLN A 210 -8.91 15.39 2.24
C GLN A 210 -8.51 14.61 0.99
N LEU A 211 -7.98 13.39 1.16
CA LEU A 211 -7.63 12.51 0.07
C LEU A 211 -8.87 12.04 -0.72
N ALA A 212 -9.92 11.59 -0.03
CA ALA A 212 -11.13 11.06 -0.65
C ALA A 212 -12.00 12.13 -1.35
N ALA A 213 -12.10 13.33 -0.76
CA ALA A 213 -12.97 14.42 -1.22
C ALA A 213 -12.32 15.33 -2.28
N ALA A 214 -11.01 15.20 -2.53
CA ALA A 214 -10.32 15.99 -3.54
C ALA A 214 -10.81 15.74 -4.98
N GLY A 215 -11.71 14.77 -5.19
CA GLY A 215 -12.16 14.38 -6.54
C GLY A 215 -11.03 13.77 -7.37
N ASP A 216 -10.02 13.24 -6.68
CA ASP A 216 -8.82 12.67 -7.29
C ASP A 216 -9.20 11.46 -8.18
N PRO A 217 -8.68 11.35 -9.42
CA PRO A 217 -8.79 10.15 -10.24
C PRO A 217 -8.50 8.85 -9.48
N LEU A 218 -7.68 8.89 -8.42
CA LEU A 218 -7.44 7.77 -7.49
C LEU A 218 -8.72 7.12 -6.96
N PHE A 219 -9.79 7.89 -6.80
CA PHE A 219 -11.07 7.44 -6.28
C PHE A 219 -12.16 7.37 -7.34
N ALA A 220 -11.84 7.38 -8.64
CA ALA A 220 -12.87 7.25 -9.66
C ALA A 220 -13.63 5.90 -9.54
N PRO A 221 -14.96 5.87 -9.69
CA PRO A 221 -15.87 7.00 -9.93
C PRO A 221 -16.21 7.84 -8.68
N ASN A 222 -16.05 7.30 -7.47
CA ASN A 222 -16.15 8.02 -6.20
C ASN A 222 -15.43 7.26 -5.06
N TRP A 223 -15.23 7.92 -3.92
CA TRP A 223 -14.52 7.33 -2.79
C TRP A 223 -15.14 6.03 -2.24
N LEU A 224 -16.46 5.86 -2.30
CA LEU A 224 -17.14 4.63 -1.87
C LEU A 224 -16.76 3.43 -2.75
N TYR A 225 -16.45 3.66 -4.03
CA TYR A 225 -15.98 2.59 -4.91
C TYR A 225 -14.65 1.98 -4.43
N VAL A 226 -13.71 2.83 -4.01
CA VAL A 226 -12.39 2.39 -3.55
C VAL A 226 -12.42 1.98 -2.08
N LEU A 227 -12.97 2.82 -1.20
CA LEU A 227 -12.92 2.63 0.26
C LEU A 227 -14.11 1.82 0.78
N GLY A 228 -15.31 2.02 0.23
CA GLY A 228 -16.58 1.67 0.88
C GLY A 228 -16.85 2.56 2.09
N HIS A 229 -17.90 2.26 2.85
CA HIS A 229 -18.23 3.04 4.04
C HIS A 229 -17.19 2.84 5.16
N PRO A 230 -16.89 3.85 6.00
CA PRO A 230 -16.09 3.65 7.20
C PRO A 230 -16.80 2.65 8.12
N ILE A 231 -16.06 1.70 8.69
CA ILE A 231 -16.59 0.70 9.63
C ILE A 231 -16.02 0.86 11.04
N THR A 232 -15.10 1.81 11.24
CA THR A 232 -14.60 2.19 12.55
C THR A 232 -14.42 3.70 12.60
N GLU A 233 -14.38 4.22 13.82
CA GLU A 233 -13.74 5.50 14.07
C GLU A 233 -12.22 5.45 13.76
N PRO A 234 -11.57 6.59 13.49
CA PRO A 234 -10.13 6.66 13.36
C PRO A 234 -9.45 6.58 14.72
N TYR A 235 -8.42 5.75 14.83
CA TYR A 235 -7.65 5.54 16.06
C TYR A 235 -6.17 5.64 15.80
N TRP A 236 -5.43 6.29 16.71
CA TRP A 236 -3.98 6.15 16.76
C TRP A 236 -3.60 4.72 17.14
N ALA A 237 -2.52 4.21 16.60
CA ALA A 237 -1.98 2.90 16.90
C ALA A 237 -0.46 2.95 16.98
N SER A 238 0.11 2.18 17.90
CA SER A 238 1.54 1.87 17.89
C SER A 238 1.75 0.66 16.98
N VAL A 239 2.66 0.77 16.03
CA VAL A 239 2.99 -0.29 15.07
C VAL A 239 4.51 -0.45 14.94
N SER A 240 4.95 -1.53 14.31
CA SER A 240 6.34 -1.71 13.87
C SER A 240 6.40 -1.68 12.35
N ILE A 241 7.33 -0.94 11.74
CA ILE A 241 7.55 -0.89 10.30
C ILE A 241 9.02 -1.19 10.05
N ASN A 242 9.32 -2.32 9.39
CA ASN A 242 10.68 -2.81 9.18
C ASN A 242 11.46 -2.94 10.51
N GLY A 243 10.77 -3.43 11.55
CA GLY A 243 11.33 -3.57 12.90
C GLY A 243 11.49 -2.25 13.68
N LYS A 244 11.10 -1.10 13.10
CA LYS A 244 11.17 0.21 13.78
C LYS A 244 9.81 0.62 14.32
N PRO A 245 9.71 1.08 15.56
CA PRO A 245 8.43 1.54 16.11
C PRO A 245 7.95 2.81 15.40
N ALA A 246 6.66 2.86 15.10
CA ALA A 246 5.96 4.03 14.55
C ALA A 246 4.62 4.22 15.24
N ARG A 247 4.07 5.44 15.17
CA ARG A 247 2.69 5.74 15.59
C ARG A 247 1.94 6.31 14.40
N VAL A 248 0.85 5.64 14.04
CA VAL A 248 0.05 5.97 12.86
C VAL A 248 -1.41 6.11 13.24
N LEU A 249 -2.14 7.00 12.58
CA LEU A 249 -3.60 7.01 12.64
C LEU A 249 -4.10 5.96 11.66
N VAL A 250 -5.05 5.13 12.06
CA VAL A 250 -5.63 4.07 11.23
C VAL A 250 -7.13 4.23 11.18
N GLN A 251 -7.72 4.04 10.01
CA GLN A 251 -9.15 3.90 9.86
C GLN A 251 -9.51 2.77 8.90
N LEU A 252 -10.47 1.94 9.32
CA LEU A 252 -10.99 0.84 8.53
C LEU A 252 -12.27 1.29 7.81
N PHE A 253 -12.31 1.01 6.52
CA PHE A 253 -13.48 1.11 5.65
C PHE A 253 -13.83 -0.29 5.15
N GLU A 254 -15.02 -0.49 4.60
CA GLU A 254 -15.48 -1.83 4.18
C GLU A 254 -14.50 -2.54 3.22
N ARG A 255 -13.87 -1.78 2.34
CA ARG A 255 -13.02 -2.29 1.25
C ARG A 255 -11.55 -2.01 1.48
N ARG A 256 -11.18 -1.00 2.28
CA ARG A 256 -9.78 -0.54 2.44
C ARG A 256 -9.45 -0.09 3.86
N VAL A 257 -8.17 -0.10 4.17
CA VAL A 257 -7.64 0.52 5.39
C VAL A 257 -6.72 1.65 4.95
N LEU A 258 -6.95 2.84 5.52
CA LEU A 258 -6.06 3.98 5.36
C LEU A 258 -5.23 4.19 6.63
N THR A 259 -3.97 4.51 6.43
CA THR A 259 -3.05 4.90 7.50
C THR A 259 -2.55 6.32 7.26
N TYR A 260 -2.33 7.06 8.34
CA TYR A 260 -1.68 8.37 8.31
C TYR A 260 -0.47 8.37 9.25
N ASN A 261 0.70 8.70 8.71
CA ASN A 261 1.94 8.86 9.47
C ASN A 261 2.47 10.29 9.30
N PRO A 262 2.39 11.16 10.33
CA PRO A 262 2.87 12.54 10.22
C PRO A 262 4.39 12.62 10.03
N ALA A 263 5.15 11.56 10.35
CA ALA A 263 6.59 11.51 10.16
C ALA A 263 7.02 11.29 8.70
N ASN A 264 6.11 10.86 7.82
CA ASN A 264 6.38 10.69 6.40
C ASN A 264 6.41 12.07 5.69
N PRO A 265 7.11 12.20 4.55
CA PRO A 265 6.99 13.38 3.70
C PRO A 265 5.53 13.60 3.28
N ALA A 266 5.11 14.87 3.16
CA ALA A 266 3.70 15.24 2.93
C ALA A 266 2.94 14.41 1.87
N PRO A 267 3.51 14.10 0.68
CA PRO A 267 2.81 13.33 -0.35
C PRO A 267 2.58 11.85 0.01
N PHE A 268 3.28 11.35 1.03
CA PHE A 268 3.26 9.94 1.48
C PHE A 268 2.77 9.81 2.92
N GLN A 269 2.17 10.86 3.49
CA GLN A 269 1.63 10.77 4.84
C GLN A 269 0.41 9.87 4.91
N VAL A 270 -0.40 9.80 3.85
CA VAL A 270 -1.52 8.85 3.75
C VAL A 270 -1.14 7.68 2.85
N GLU A 271 -1.38 6.47 3.34
CA GLU A 271 -1.13 5.24 2.60
C GLU A 271 -2.30 4.26 2.72
N PHE A 272 -2.44 3.41 1.70
CA PHE A 272 -3.29 2.23 1.76
C PHE A 272 -2.51 1.06 2.36
N ALA A 273 -3.10 0.34 3.31
CA ALA A 273 -2.48 -0.84 3.90
C ALA A 273 -2.25 -1.95 2.85
N ASN A 274 -1.36 -2.91 3.15
CA ASN A 274 -1.10 -4.10 2.32
C ASN A 274 -2.22 -5.15 2.46
N LEU A 275 -3.45 -4.70 2.20
CA LEU A 275 -4.69 -5.43 2.43
C LEU A 275 -4.82 -6.68 1.56
N GLY A 276 -4.35 -6.64 0.31
CA GLY A 276 -4.50 -7.78 -0.60
C GLY A 276 -3.70 -9.00 -0.11
N ARG A 277 -2.50 -8.76 0.43
CA ARG A 277 -1.69 -9.80 1.08
C ARG A 277 -2.35 -10.33 2.35
N ALA A 278 -2.82 -9.44 3.22
CA ALA A 278 -3.50 -9.83 4.46
C ALA A 278 -4.76 -10.67 4.18
N TYR A 279 -5.58 -10.22 3.24
CA TYR A 279 -6.81 -10.93 2.87
C TYR A 279 -6.53 -12.28 2.22
N TYR A 280 -5.54 -12.38 1.33
CA TYR A 280 -5.11 -13.67 0.78
C TYR A 280 -4.70 -14.63 1.90
N GLN A 281 -3.84 -14.19 2.82
CA GLN A 281 -3.36 -15.02 3.93
C GLN A 281 -4.53 -15.52 4.80
N TRP A 282 -5.48 -14.65 5.12
CA TRP A 282 -6.65 -15.01 5.93
C TRP A 282 -7.64 -15.91 5.17
N ARG A 283 -7.94 -15.60 3.91
CA ARG A 283 -8.87 -16.37 3.06
C ARG A 283 -8.37 -17.77 2.74
N TYR A 284 -7.08 -17.93 2.48
CA TYR A 284 -6.52 -19.22 2.08
C TYR A 284 -5.81 -19.96 3.23
N ARG A 285 -5.72 -19.34 4.42
CA ARG A 285 -4.99 -19.87 5.59
C ARG A 285 -3.56 -20.28 5.25
N SER A 286 -2.98 -19.63 4.24
CA SER A 286 -1.65 -19.90 3.72
C SER A 286 -0.91 -18.59 3.68
N PRO A 287 0.30 -18.47 4.26
CA PRO A 287 1.16 -17.39 3.84
C PRO A 287 1.40 -17.54 2.33
N LEU A 288 1.49 -16.43 1.61
CA LEU A 288 2.17 -16.48 0.32
C LEU A 288 3.57 -17.04 0.60
N ALA A 289 4.10 -17.91 -0.28
CA ALA A 289 5.52 -18.25 -0.19
C ALA A 289 6.29 -16.93 -0.06
N HIS A 290 7.20 -16.85 0.91
CA HIS A 290 7.98 -15.65 1.20
C HIS A 290 8.77 -15.27 -0.08
N GLU A 291 8.15 -14.52 -0.99
CA GLU A 291 8.88 -13.43 -1.60
C GLU A 291 9.17 -12.51 -0.42
N GLU A 292 10.46 -12.42 -0.11
CA GLU A 292 11.03 -11.53 0.88
C GLU A 292 10.26 -10.22 0.85
N LYS A 293 9.70 -9.82 2.00
CA LYS A 293 8.98 -8.54 2.15
C LYS A 293 9.88 -7.48 1.53
N PRO A 294 9.52 -6.85 0.41
CA PRO A 294 10.28 -5.70 -0.05
C PRO A 294 10.21 -4.72 1.13
N PRO A 295 11.35 -4.28 1.71
CA PRO A 295 11.34 -3.40 2.87
C PRO A 295 10.34 -2.26 2.64
N ALA A 296 9.55 -1.91 3.66
CA ALA A 296 8.55 -0.84 3.60
C ALA A 296 9.10 0.57 3.25
N ASP A 297 10.36 0.66 2.84
CA ASP A 297 11.06 1.86 2.37
C ASP A 297 10.84 2.09 0.84
N TYR A 298 10.00 1.31 0.16
CA TYR A 298 9.63 1.58 -1.25
C TYR A 298 8.65 2.75 -1.41
N THR A 299 9.05 3.92 -0.95
CA THR A 299 8.65 5.19 -1.58
C THR A 299 9.48 5.35 -2.84
N SER A 300 8.94 4.92 -3.99
CA SER A 300 9.57 4.97 -5.32
C SER A 300 10.96 4.32 -5.46
N TYR A 301 11.25 3.87 -6.69
CA TYR A 301 12.53 3.31 -7.15
C TYR A 301 12.80 1.80 -6.90
N ASP A 302 13.13 1.15 -8.01
CA ASP A 302 13.79 -0.15 -8.20
C ASP A 302 12.96 -1.44 -8.11
N VAL A 303 12.39 -1.85 -9.26
CA VAL A 303 12.22 -3.27 -9.62
C VAL A 303 12.76 -3.52 -11.02
N ALA A 304 14.02 -3.98 -11.08
CA ALA A 304 14.55 -4.67 -12.26
C ALA A 304 15.67 -5.64 -11.85
N ALA A 305 15.35 -6.71 -11.13
CA ALA A 305 16.10 -7.97 -11.11
C ALA A 305 15.49 -8.94 -10.10
N SER A 306 14.52 -9.76 -10.49
CA SER A 306 14.25 -11.09 -9.89
C SER A 306 13.12 -11.84 -10.61
N ILE A 307 13.25 -12.10 -11.92
CA ILE A 307 12.37 -13.08 -12.61
C ILE A 307 13.16 -14.16 -13.39
N HIS A 308 14.49 -14.14 -13.40
CA HIS A 308 15.29 -15.11 -14.19
C HIS A 308 15.88 -16.30 -13.44
N ALA A 309 15.40 -16.64 -12.23
CA ALA A 309 15.99 -17.74 -11.44
C ALA A 309 15.12 -18.99 -11.24
N ASN A 310 13.89 -19.06 -11.78
CA ASN A 310 13.01 -20.23 -11.53
C ASN A 310 12.36 -20.84 -12.78
N ARG A 311 13.15 -20.96 -13.87
CA ARG A 311 12.86 -21.90 -14.96
C ARG A 311 14.12 -22.68 -15.33
N SER A 312 14.40 -23.68 -14.51
CA SER A 312 15.23 -24.83 -14.86
C SER A 312 14.51 -26.09 -14.38
N VAL A 313 13.61 -26.64 -15.22
CA VAL A 313 13.53 -28.04 -15.70
C VAL A 313 12.52 -28.04 -16.86
#